data_AF-A0A509LFV4-F1
#
_entry.id   AF-A0A509LFV4-F1
#
_cell.length_a   1.000
_cell.length_b   1.000
_cell.length_c   1.000
_cell.angle_alpha   90.00
_cell.angle_beta   90.00
_cell.angle_gamma   90.00
#
_symmetry.space_group_name_H-M   'P 1'
#
loop_
_entity.id
_entity.type
_entity.pdbx_description
1 polymer ?
#
loop_
_entity_poly.entity_id
_entity_poly.type
_entity_poly.pdbx_seq_one_letter_code
_entity_poly.pdbx_strand_id
1 'polypeptide(L)'
;MGNVNESASQQFEGIIDNGAENFAVDLLSNPAEEIIPEDSDSDDETSQNDDDQDDINLEGKDEDDNDDDDQDEGSDTSAEDDDQDDGDTDSQKKSDDDDQYSARVLKRINKISAKRKAAEATVTQQQEEITSLNERLVALEGKKDLNKKPDVEDYDTEEEFEEAKVDWKVNKKLAEQAKIDNEAKLNIEYSKVETKIQGHMEKGAKKYKDFAGTVQDLSLKRSLLPEINDLKNASDVIYYLGKNSDVADNLNDYVASNQTIKAGKLLQKISSSIKGKKFTRPPKPIRPIKPKGGGLKDMEAMSNAEYRKMRHKQAKTKRW
;
A
#
# COMPACT_ATOMS: atom_id res chain seq x y z
N MET A 1 53.86 -30.13 15.34
CA MET A 1 54.97 -29.60 14.53
C MET A 1 54.31 -28.97 13.32
N GLY A 2 54.32 -27.67 13.01
CA GLY A 2 55.19 -26.56 13.38
C GLY A 2 55.55 -25.81 12.09
N ASN A 3 55.25 -24.50 12.04
CA ASN A 3 55.64 -23.45 11.06
C ASN A 3 54.90 -23.47 9.71
N VAL A 4 54.09 -22.47 9.30
CA VAL A 4 54.16 -20.98 9.24
C VAL A 4 55.11 -20.47 8.14
N ASN A 5 54.52 -19.69 7.21
CA ASN A 5 55.04 -18.64 6.30
C ASN A 5 54.61 -18.85 4.84
N GLU A 6 54.34 -17.86 3.98
CA GLU A 6 53.99 -16.43 4.02
C GLU A 6 54.04 -15.99 2.54
N SER A 7 53.28 -14.95 2.16
CA SER A 7 53.46 -14.10 0.96
C SER A 7 52.98 -14.67 -0.39
N ALA A 8 51.99 -14.10 -1.09
CA ALA A 8 51.77 -12.71 -1.56
C ALA A 8 52.74 -12.28 -2.69
N SER A 9 52.19 -12.05 -3.89
CA SER A 9 52.55 -11.05 -4.93
C SER A 9 51.75 -11.37 -6.21
N GLN A 10 50.76 -10.55 -6.61
CA GLN A 10 50.85 -9.48 -7.63
C GLN A 10 51.27 -10.06 -9.01
N GLN A 11 50.47 -9.95 -10.08
CA GLN A 11 50.26 -8.72 -10.86
C GLN A 11 49.00 -8.86 -11.76
N PHE A 12 48.07 -7.90 -11.68
CA PHE A 12 47.17 -7.56 -12.78
C PHE A 12 47.33 -6.05 -13.01
N GLU A 13 48.19 -5.70 -13.97
CA GLU A 13 48.15 -4.43 -14.71
C GLU A 13 46.80 -4.45 -15.49
N GLY A 14 45.96 -3.43 -15.52
CA GLY A 14 46.25 -2.02 -15.69
C GLY A 14 45.76 -1.58 -17.07
N ILE A 15 44.44 -1.40 -17.24
CA ILE A 15 43.90 -0.60 -18.35
C ILE A 15 42.95 0.44 -17.74
N ILE A 16 43.48 1.66 -17.69
CA ILE A 16 42.76 2.92 -17.54
C ILE A 16 42.26 3.26 -18.94
N ASP A 17 40.95 3.42 -19.13
CA ASP A 17 40.43 4.18 -20.26
C ASP A 17 39.62 5.37 -19.70
N ASN A 18 40.24 6.54 -19.83
CA ASN A 18 39.65 7.84 -19.60
C ASN A 18 39.32 8.42 -20.97
N GLY A 19 38.04 8.42 -21.34
CA GLY A 19 37.59 8.99 -22.61
C GLY A 19 36.14 9.45 -22.54
N ALA A 20 35.94 10.69 -22.09
CA ALA A 20 34.72 11.42 -22.37
C ALA A 20 34.54 11.56 -23.89
N GLU A 21 33.31 11.40 -24.39
CA GLU A 21 32.67 12.30 -25.36
C GLU A 21 31.25 11.81 -25.74
N ASN A 22 30.25 12.50 -25.16
CA ASN A 22 29.06 13.05 -25.83
C ASN A 22 28.32 12.20 -26.89
N PHE A 23 27.44 11.30 -26.45
CA PHE A 23 26.27 10.91 -27.27
C PHE A 23 25.06 11.74 -26.84
N ALA A 24 25.05 13.01 -27.26
CA ALA A 24 23.81 13.76 -27.42
C ALA A 24 23.16 13.26 -28.71
N VAL A 25 22.08 12.48 -28.59
CA VAL A 25 21.23 12.13 -29.73
C VAL A 25 20.38 13.35 -30.03
N ASP A 26 20.86 14.15 -30.97
CA ASP A 26 20.13 15.25 -31.59
C ASP A 26 19.05 14.65 -32.50
N LEU A 27 17.81 14.94 -32.16
CA LEU A 27 16.61 14.28 -32.68
C LEU A 27 15.79 15.38 -33.36
N LEU A 28 16.23 15.84 -34.53
CA LEU A 28 15.41 16.63 -35.46
C LEU A 28 16.15 16.83 -36.79
N SER A 29 15.57 16.23 -37.84
CA SER A 29 15.28 16.84 -39.15
C SER A 29 15.60 15.90 -40.31
N ASN A 30 14.53 15.29 -40.83
CA ASN A 30 14.44 14.96 -42.26
C ASN A 30 14.81 16.20 -43.10
N PRO A 31 15.43 16.00 -44.27
CA PRO A 31 14.62 16.01 -45.48
C PRO A 31 14.95 14.88 -46.47
N ALA A 32 13.94 14.61 -47.29
CA ALA A 32 13.92 13.65 -48.38
C ALA A 32 15.00 13.90 -49.44
N GLU A 33 15.59 12.80 -49.96
CA GLU A 33 16.03 12.67 -51.36
C GLU A 33 16.32 11.19 -51.70
N GLU A 34 15.35 10.59 -52.40
CA GLU A 34 15.49 9.84 -53.65
C GLU A 34 16.86 9.20 -54.01
N ILE A 35 16.97 7.86 -53.89
CA ILE A 35 17.75 6.99 -54.80
C ILE A 35 17.08 5.59 -54.91
N ILE A 36 16.64 5.26 -56.13
CA ILE A 36 16.45 3.92 -56.74
C ILE A 36 17.61 3.78 -57.77
N PRO A 37 18.07 2.61 -58.30
CA PRO A 37 17.68 1.19 -58.20
C PRO A 37 18.85 0.19 -57.92
N GLU A 38 18.56 -1.11 -57.79
CA GLU A 38 18.99 -2.20 -58.71
C GLU A 38 18.98 -3.58 -58.02
N ASP A 39 18.12 -4.45 -58.55
CA ASP A 39 18.33 -5.86 -58.92
C ASP A 39 19.44 -6.68 -58.22
N SER A 40 19.03 -7.73 -57.52
CA SER A 40 19.72 -9.02 -57.63
C SER A 40 18.76 -10.18 -57.37
N ASP A 41 18.36 -10.83 -58.44
CA ASP A 41 17.89 -12.21 -58.49
C ASP A 41 18.84 -13.13 -57.71
N SER A 42 18.28 -14.00 -56.88
CA SER A 42 18.86 -15.33 -56.64
C SER A 42 17.76 -16.30 -56.25
N ASP A 43 17.30 -17.03 -57.25
CA ASP A 43 16.69 -18.35 -57.12
C ASP A 43 17.60 -19.25 -56.27
N ASP A 44 17.03 -19.97 -55.29
CA ASP A 44 17.49 -21.33 -55.03
C ASP A 44 16.34 -22.21 -54.52
N GLU A 45 16.38 -23.41 -55.05
CA GLU A 45 15.34 -24.40 -55.18
C GLU A 45 15.37 -25.44 -54.04
N THR A 46 14.19 -25.98 -53.78
CA THR A 46 13.88 -27.36 -53.35
C THR A 46 14.89 -28.21 -52.56
N SER A 47 14.43 -28.74 -51.42
CA SER A 47 14.62 -30.18 -51.14
C SER A 47 13.59 -30.72 -50.15
N GLN A 48 12.81 -31.68 -50.66
CA GLN A 48 12.07 -32.70 -49.95
C GLN A 48 13.01 -33.65 -49.20
N ASN A 49 12.50 -34.30 -48.15
CA ASN A 49 12.69 -35.70 -47.72
C ASN A 49 12.08 -35.77 -46.30
N ASP A 50 10.90 -36.39 -46.12
CA ASP A 50 10.60 -37.83 -46.06
C ASP A 50 10.87 -38.43 -44.67
N ASP A 51 9.86 -39.21 -44.24
CA ASP A 51 9.84 -40.27 -43.23
C ASP A 51 10.02 -39.90 -41.74
N ASP A 52 8.94 -40.05 -40.96
CA ASP A 52 8.80 -41.28 -40.16
C ASP A 52 7.35 -41.47 -39.68
N GLN A 53 6.82 -42.65 -40.03
CA GLN A 53 5.63 -43.25 -39.45
C GLN A 53 5.95 -43.70 -38.02
N ASP A 54 5.02 -43.49 -37.09
CA ASP A 54 4.88 -44.41 -35.98
C ASP A 54 3.40 -44.64 -35.69
N ASP A 55 3.13 -45.94 -35.59
CA ASP A 55 1.87 -46.62 -35.74
C ASP A 55 1.43 -47.09 -34.33
N ILE A 56 0.11 -47.21 -34.14
CA ILE A 56 -0.61 -48.08 -33.17
C ILE A 56 -0.32 -47.95 -31.65
N ASN A 57 -1.35 -47.52 -30.89
CA ASN A 57 -1.84 -48.36 -29.80
C ASN A 57 -3.36 -48.16 -29.55
N LEU A 58 -4.09 -49.24 -29.78
CA LEU A 58 -5.52 -49.45 -29.53
C LEU A 58 -5.67 -50.37 -28.30
N GLU A 59 -6.79 -50.23 -27.58
CA GLU A 59 -7.41 -51.16 -26.61
C GLU A 59 -7.37 -50.84 -25.10
N GLY A 60 -8.57 -50.93 -24.51
CA GLY A 60 -8.94 -50.86 -23.08
C GLY A 60 -10.08 -49.85 -22.83
N LYS A 61 -11.39 -50.14 -23.00
CA LYS A 61 -12.29 -51.00 -22.17
C LYS A 61 -12.20 -50.65 -20.66
N ASP A 62 -13.24 -50.39 -19.87
CA ASP A 62 -14.65 -50.78 -19.84
C ASP A 62 -15.48 -49.76 -19.00
N GLU A 63 -16.77 -49.60 -19.35
CA GLU A 63 -17.97 -49.67 -18.50
C GLU A 63 -17.98 -49.04 -17.07
N ASP A 64 -18.95 -48.15 -16.81
CA ASP A 64 -19.84 -48.29 -15.64
C ASP A 64 -21.14 -47.50 -15.85
N ASP A 65 -22.21 -48.27 -16.06
CA ASP A 65 -23.61 -47.89 -15.88
C ASP A 65 -23.89 -47.62 -14.40
N ASN A 66 -24.73 -46.64 -14.10
CA ASN A 66 -25.73 -46.78 -13.04
C ASN A 66 -26.90 -45.81 -13.26
N ASP A 67 -28.00 -46.41 -13.67
CA ASP A 67 -29.39 -46.02 -13.48
C ASP A 67 -29.76 -45.90 -11.99
N ASP A 68 -30.66 -44.96 -11.69
CA ASP A 68 -31.80 -45.02 -10.75
C ASP A 68 -32.24 -43.56 -10.53
N ASP A 69 -33.20 -43.04 -11.29
CA ASP A 69 -34.66 -43.22 -11.13
C ASP A 69 -35.15 -42.75 -9.74
N ASP A 70 -35.78 -41.57 -9.70
CA ASP A 70 -37.00 -41.43 -8.92
C ASP A 70 -37.83 -40.24 -9.43
N GLN A 71 -39.03 -40.59 -9.85
CA GLN A 71 -40.11 -39.76 -10.33
C GLN A 71 -40.73 -38.96 -9.18
N ASP A 72 -41.18 -37.73 -9.45
CA ASP A 72 -42.45 -37.29 -8.85
C ASP A 72 -43.18 -36.36 -9.82
N GLU A 73 -44.35 -36.81 -10.24
CA GLU A 73 -45.31 -36.10 -11.06
C GLU A 73 -46.16 -35.16 -10.20
N GLY A 74 -46.56 -34.04 -10.80
CA GLY A 74 -47.95 -33.59 -10.68
C GLY A 74 -48.20 -32.35 -9.83
N SER A 75 -48.71 -31.31 -10.50
CA SER A 75 -50.03 -30.73 -10.23
C SER A 75 -50.03 -29.22 -10.44
N ASP A 76 -50.39 -28.85 -11.66
CA ASP A 76 -50.99 -27.58 -12.03
C ASP A 76 -52.37 -27.44 -11.36
N THR A 77 -52.64 -26.31 -10.68
CA THR A 77 -54.00 -25.74 -10.59
C THR A 77 -53.93 -24.25 -10.24
N SER A 78 -54.28 -23.46 -11.25
CA SER A 78 -54.82 -22.11 -11.14
C SER A 78 -56.21 -22.11 -10.47
N ALA A 79 -56.47 -21.20 -9.54
CA ALA A 79 -57.80 -20.63 -9.27
C ALA A 79 -57.71 -19.44 -8.30
N GLU A 80 -58.08 -18.26 -8.80
CA GLU A 80 -58.60 -17.13 -8.04
C GLU A 80 -59.92 -17.54 -7.37
N ASP A 81 -60.15 -17.16 -6.10
CA ASP A 81 -61.46 -16.60 -5.72
C ASP A 81 -61.40 -15.76 -4.44
N ASP A 82 -62.24 -14.74 -4.47
CA ASP A 82 -62.53 -13.67 -3.54
C ASP A 82 -63.46 -14.18 -2.43
N ASP A 83 -63.33 -13.67 -1.20
CA ASP A 83 -64.46 -13.70 -0.27
C ASP A 83 -64.31 -12.61 0.81
N GLN A 84 -65.15 -11.59 0.67
CA GLN A 84 -65.55 -10.68 1.75
C GLN A 84 -66.60 -11.39 2.62
N ASP A 85 -66.44 -11.35 3.93
CA ASP A 85 -67.59 -11.46 4.84
C ASP A 85 -67.43 -10.53 6.05
N ASP A 86 -68.58 -10.02 6.48
CA ASP A 86 -68.84 -8.73 7.09
C ASP A 86 -69.50 -8.93 8.48
N GLY A 87 -69.18 -8.06 9.44
CA GLY A 87 -69.93 -7.86 10.70
C GLY A 87 -69.88 -8.99 11.76
N ASP A 88 -70.17 -8.79 13.04
CA ASP A 88 -70.49 -7.63 13.86
C ASP A 88 -70.38 -8.07 15.35
N THR A 89 -70.04 -7.11 16.21
CA THR A 89 -70.08 -7.03 17.69
C THR A 89 -70.33 -8.26 18.59
N ASP A 90 -69.45 -8.44 19.59
CA ASP A 90 -69.89 -8.40 20.99
C ASP A 90 -68.79 -7.90 21.94
N SER A 91 -69.16 -6.96 22.81
CA SER A 91 -68.32 -6.38 23.85
C SER A 91 -68.29 -7.27 25.09
N GLN A 92 -67.15 -7.90 25.38
CA GLN A 92 -66.85 -8.34 26.74
C GLN A 92 -65.46 -7.90 27.19
N LYS A 93 -65.46 -6.80 27.97
CA LYS A 93 -64.68 -6.60 29.19
C LYS A 93 -63.27 -7.23 29.18
N LYS A 94 -62.34 -6.64 28.43
CA LYS A 94 -60.92 -6.98 28.55
C LYS A 94 -60.32 -6.29 29.78
N SER A 95 -59.81 -7.11 30.68
CA SER A 95 -58.78 -6.74 31.63
C SER A 95 -57.54 -6.22 30.89
N ASP A 96 -56.91 -5.17 31.41
CA ASP A 96 -55.71 -4.50 30.86
C ASP A 96 -54.49 -5.43 30.62
N ASP A 97 -54.54 -6.69 31.06
CA ASP A 97 -53.51 -7.71 30.83
C ASP A 97 -53.60 -8.40 29.45
N ASP A 98 -54.78 -8.55 28.84
CA ASP A 98 -54.95 -9.23 27.54
C ASP A 98 -54.46 -8.37 26.36
N ASP A 99 -54.60 -7.06 26.46
CA ASP A 99 -54.10 -6.13 25.45
C ASP A 99 -52.56 -6.01 25.52
N GLN A 100 -51.95 -6.22 26.69
CA GLN A 100 -50.50 -6.32 26.80
C GLN A 100 -49.96 -7.64 26.22
N TYR A 101 -50.69 -8.74 26.36
CA TYR A 101 -50.32 -10.03 25.77
C TYR A 101 -50.34 -9.97 24.23
N SER A 102 -51.41 -9.44 23.64
CA SER A 102 -51.51 -9.24 22.19
C SER A 102 -50.44 -8.27 21.66
N ALA A 103 -50.15 -7.17 22.38
CA ALA A 103 -49.09 -6.23 22.01
C ALA A 103 -47.68 -6.87 22.01
N ARG A 104 -47.40 -7.82 22.90
CA ARG A 104 -46.12 -8.57 22.91
C ARG A 104 -46.03 -9.54 21.74
N VAL A 105 -47.12 -10.22 21.40
CA VAL A 105 -47.18 -11.13 20.24
C VAL A 105 -46.99 -10.36 18.93
N LEU A 106 -47.70 -9.24 18.76
CA LEU A 106 -47.54 -8.34 17.59
C LEU A 106 -46.11 -7.81 17.46
N LYS A 107 -45.47 -7.41 18.57
CA LYS A 107 -44.05 -7.01 18.56
C LYS A 107 -43.12 -8.15 18.12
N ARG A 108 -43.40 -9.39 18.52
CA ARG A 108 -42.61 -10.57 18.09
C ARG A 108 -42.81 -10.86 16.60
N ILE A 109 -44.04 -10.81 16.11
CA ILE A 109 -44.37 -10.99 14.69
C ILE A 109 -43.68 -9.92 13.86
N ASN A 110 -43.79 -8.64 14.22
CA ASN A 110 -43.12 -7.54 13.53
C ASN A 110 -41.60 -7.71 13.51
N LYS A 111 -41.01 -8.20 14.61
CA LYS A 111 -39.56 -8.48 14.68
C LYS A 111 -39.15 -9.65 13.79
N ILE A 112 -39.95 -10.70 13.70
CA ILE A 112 -39.70 -11.85 12.82
C ILE A 112 -39.85 -11.43 11.36
N SER A 113 -40.91 -10.71 11.01
CA SER A 113 -41.12 -10.18 9.66
C SER A 113 -40.02 -9.21 9.25
N ALA A 114 -39.55 -8.34 10.15
CA ALA A 114 -38.40 -7.47 9.89
C ALA A 114 -37.10 -8.25 9.65
N LYS A 115 -36.87 -9.33 10.42
CA LYS A 115 -35.72 -10.22 10.20
C LYS A 115 -35.82 -10.98 8.87
N ARG A 116 -37.01 -11.46 8.52
CA ARG A 116 -37.26 -12.15 7.25
C ARG A 116 -37.00 -11.23 6.07
N LYS A 117 -37.55 -10.01 6.11
CA LYS A 117 -37.32 -8.99 5.08
C LYS A 117 -35.86 -8.57 4.98
N ALA A 118 -35.14 -8.46 6.11
CA ALA A 118 -33.71 -8.18 6.09
C ALA A 118 -32.90 -9.32 5.48
N ALA A 119 -33.24 -10.58 5.79
CA ALA A 119 -32.61 -11.75 5.21
C ALA A 119 -32.89 -11.86 3.70
N GLU A 120 -34.14 -11.66 3.28
CA GLU A 120 -34.54 -11.60 1.86
C GLU A 120 -33.76 -10.49 1.14
N ALA A 121 -33.66 -9.28 1.70
CA ALA A 121 -32.90 -8.19 1.11
C ALA A 121 -31.39 -8.49 0.98
N THR A 122 -30.80 -9.20 1.95
CA THR A 122 -29.40 -9.62 1.83
C THR A 122 -29.20 -10.69 0.77
N VAL A 123 -30.16 -11.62 0.63
CA VAL A 123 -30.10 -12.66 -0.40
C VAL A 123 -30.25 -12.04 -1.78
N THR A 124 -31.18 -11.11 -1.97
CA THR A 124 -31.35 -10.41 -3.26
C THR A 124 -30.10 -9.61 -3.63
N GLN A 125 -29.50 -8.89 -2.68
CA GLN A 125 -28.25 -8.15 -2.92
C GLN A 125 -27.09 -9.07 -3.31
N GLN A 126 -26.96 -10.21 -2.64
CA GLN A 126 -25.93 -11.20 -2.97
C GLN A 126 -26.17 -11.82 -4.34
N GLN A 127 -27.42 -12.10 -4.70
CA GLN A 127 -27.77 -12.61 -6.02
C GLN A 127 -27.44 -11.59 -7.12
N GLU A 128 -27.78 -10.32 -6.93
CA GLU A 128 -27.44 -9.23 -7.86
C GLU A 128 -25.91 -9.05 -8.02
N GLU A 129 -25.16 -9.19 -6.92
CA GLU A 129 -23.69 -9.16 -6.96
C GLU A 129 -23.13 -10.37 -7.74
N ILE A 130 -23.65 -11.57 -7.49
CA ILE A 130 -23.24 -12.78 -8.21
C ILE A 130 -23.58 -12.67 -9.70
N THR A 131 -24.78 -12.20 -10.06
CA THR A 131 -25.18 -12.06 -11.46
C THR A 131 -24.31 -11.02 -12.17
N SER A 132 -24.06 -9.87 -11.55
CA SER A 132 -23.19 -8.85 -12.15
C SER A 132 -21.72 -9.28 -12.26
N LEU A 133 -21.23 -10.08 -11.30
CA LEU A 133 -19.90 -10.69 -11.40
C LEU A 133 -19.84 -11.73 -12.51
N ASN A 134 -20.87 -12.57 -12.65
CA ASN A 134 -20.95 -13.56 -13.72
C ASN A 134 -21.06 -12.90 -15.10
N GLU A 135 -21.88 -11.87 -15.27
CA GLU A 135 -21.95 -11.08 -16.50
C GLU A 135 -20.60 -10.47 -16.85
N ARG A 136 -19.86 -9.98 -15.85
CA ARG A 136 -18.50 -9.46 -16.04
C ARG A 136 -17.50 -10.55 -16.40
N LEU A 137 -17.61 -11.75 -15.82
CA LEU A 137 -16.75 -12.88 -16.17
C LEU A 137 -17.02 -13.35 -17.60
N VAL A 138 -18.28 -13.51 -18.00
CA VAL A 138 -18.66 -13.87 -19.38
C VAL A 138 -18.17 -12.81 -20.38
N ALA A 139 -18.28 -11.53 -20.06
CA ALA A 139 -17.77 -10.44 -20.91
C ALA A 139 -16.23 -10.39 -20.99
N LEU A 140 -15.53 -10.99 -20.04
CA LEU A 140 -14.06 -11.12 -20.04
C LEU A 140 -13.63 -12.41 -20.73
N GLU A 141 -14.33 -13.52 -20.53
CA GLU A 141 -14.08 -14.82 -21.19
C GLU A 141 -14.35 -14.74 -22.70
N GLY A 142 -15.33 -13.94 -23.13
CA GLY A 142 -15.59 -13.68 -24.55
C GLY A 142 -14.54 -12.77 -25.23
N LYS A 143 -13.66 -12.11 -24.46
CA LYS A 143 -12.51 -11.41 -25.02
C LYS A 143 -11.35 -12.38 -25.11
N LYS A 144 -11.09 -12.88 -26.34
CA LYS A 144 -9.87 -13.62 -26.66
C LYS A 144 -8.68 -12.94 -25.99
N ASP A 145 -7.94 -13.72 -25.22
CA ASP A 145 -6.89 -13.24 -24.34
C ASP A 145 -5.75 -12.68 -25.19
N LEU A 146 -5.77 -11.38 -25.50
CA LEU A 146 -4.84 -10.70 -26.42
C LEU A 146 -3.36 -10.80 -25.99
N ASN A 147 -3.10 -11.31 -24.78
CA ASN A 147 -1.77 -11.58 -24.27
C ASN A 147 -1.25 -12.96 -24.69
N LYS A 148 -2.13 -13.93 -24.94
CA LYS A 148 -1.77 -15.26 -25.44
C LYS A 148 -1.57 -15.17 -26.96
N LYS A 149 -0.55 -15.88 -27.47
CA LYS A 149 -0.33 -15.97 -28.91
C LYS A 149 -1.57 -16.63 -29.55
N PRO A 150 -2.18 -16.02 -30.58
CA PRO A 150 -3.28 -16.64 -31.33
C PRO A 150 -2.88 -18.02 -31.85
N ASP A 151 -3.75 -19.00 -31.66
CA ASP A 151 -3.64 -20.34 -32.25
C ASP A 151 -4.56 -20.46 -33.47
N VAL A 152 -4.22 -21.29 -34.44
CA VAL A 152 -4.99 -21.43 -35.69
C VAL A 152 -6.37 -22.05 -35.41
N GLU A 153 -6.44 -23.00 -34.48
CA GLU A 153 -7.66 -23.69 -34.06
C GLU A 153 -8.71 -22.77 -33.40
N ASP A 154 -8.31 -21.57 -32.98
CA ASP A 154 -9.21 -20.60 -32.33
C ASP A 154 -10.00 -19.76 -33.35
N TYR A 155 -9.79 -19.93 -34.66
CA TYR A 155 -10.37 -19.07 -35.72
C TYR A 155 -10.98 -19.90 -36.86
N ASP A 156 -12.11 -19.41 -37.39
CA ASP A 156 -12.85 -20.11 -38.46
C ASP A 156 -12.25 -19.85 -39.85
N THR A 157 -11.50 -18.76 -40.01
CA THR A 157 -10.86 -18.35 -41.27
C THR A 157 -9.40 -17.98 -41.09
N GLU A 158 -8.57 -18.25 -42.11
CA GLU A 158 -7.15 -17.88 -42.12
C GLU A 158 -6.97 -16.35 -42.03
N GLU A 159 -7.84 -15.58 -42.67
CA GLU A 159 -7.80 -14.11 -42.65
C GLU A 159 -7.97 -13.55 -41.23
N GLU A 160 -8.92 -14.10 -40.45
CA GLU A 160 -9.12 -13.71 -39.04
C GLU A 160 -7.92 -14.11 -38.16
N PHE A 161 -7.29 -15.26 -38.43
CA PHE A 161 -6.08 -15.67 -37.73
C PHE A 161 -4.89 -14.73 -38.02
N GLU A 162 -4.70 -14.36 -39.28
CA GLU A 162 -3.63 -13.43 -39.68
C GLU A 162 -3.83 -12.05 -39.04
N GLU A 163 -5.06 -11.51 -39.06
CA GLU A 163 -5.39 -10.23 -38.41
C GLU A 163 -5.11 -10.30 -36.90
N ALA A 164 -5.58 -11.35 -36.23
CA ALA A 164 -5.35 -11.53 -34.79
C ALA A 164 -3.86 -11.67 -34.44
N LYS A 165 -3.07 -12.32 -35.31
CA LYS A 165 -1.62 -12.47 -35.14
C LYS A 165 -0.89 -11.15 -35.33
N VAL A 166 -1.34 -10.30 -36.24
CA VAL A 166 -0.83 -8.93 -36.41
C VAL A 166 -1.13 -8.11 -35.16
N ASP A 167 -2.38 -8.12 -34.69
CA ASP A 167 -2.79 -7.41 -33.47
C ASP A 167 -2.00 -7.86 -32.25
N TRP A 168 -1.81 -9.17 -32.06
CA TRP A 168 -0.98 -9.71 -30.98
C TRP A 168 0.46 -9.21 -31.06
N LYS A 169 1.08 -9.20 -32.25
CA LYS A 169 2.45 -8.69 -32.44
C LYS A 169 2.55 -7.20 -32.11
N VAL A 170 1.58 -6.39 -32.54
CA VAL A 170 1.53 -4.96 -32.25
C VAL A 170 1.37 -4.73 -30.74
N ASN A 171 0.41 -5.41 -30.11
CA ASN A 171 0.18 -5.33 -28.66
C ASN A 171 1.40 -5.78 -27.85
N LYS A 172 2.08 -6.85 -28.27
CA LYS A 172 3.32 -7.31 -27.64
C LYS A 172 4.42 -6.25 -27.70
N LYS A 173 4.62 -5.62 -28.87
CA LYS A 173 5.59 -4.52 -29.02
C LYS A 173 5.22 -3.31 -28.18
N LEU A 174 3.95 -2.92 -28.15
CA LEU A 174 3.47 -1.81 -27.33
C LEU A 174 3.65 -2.10 -25.83
N ALA A 175 3.37 -3.33 -25.38
CA ALA A 175 3.57 -3.74 -24.00
C ALA A 175 5.05 -3.75 -23.61
N GLU A 176 5.93 -4.20 -24.50
CA GLU A 176 7.39 -4.14 -24.31
C GLU A 176 7.89 -2.70 -24.23
N GLN A 177 7.47 -1.83 -25.16
CA GLN A 177 7.80 -0.41 -25.12
C GLN A 177 7.30 0.26 -23.83
N ALA A 178 6.06 -0.04 -23.42
CA ALA A 178 5.50 0.48 -22.18
C ALA A 178 6.28 0.04 -20.93
N LYS A 179 6.82 -1.19 -20.92
CA LYS A 179 7.71 -1.65 -19.84
C LYS A 179 9.00 -0.85 -19.82
N ILE A 180 9.67 -0.69 -20.97
CA ILE A 180 10.91 0.09 -21.09
C ILE A 180 10.68 1.54 -20.65
N ASP A 181 9.60 2.18 -21.12
CA ASP A 181 9.26 3.55 -20.77
C ASP A 181 8.97 3.70 -19.26
N ASN A 182 8.30 2.70 -18.65
CA ASN A 182 8.03 2.69 -17.23
C ASN A 182 9.33 2.53 -16.41
N GLU A 183 10.19 1.59 -16.79
CA GLU A 183 11.50 1.40 -16.16
C GLU A 183 12.37 2.67 -16.28
N ALA A 184 12.36 3.33 -17.43
CA ALA A 184 13.07 4.59 -17.64
C ALA A 184 12.52 5.70 -16.71
N LYS A 185 11.19 5.83 -16.59
CA LYS A 185 10.55 6.79 -15.67
C LYS A 185 10.92 6.51 -14.22
N LEU A 186 10.81 5.26 -13.77
CA LEU A 186 11.19 4.85 -12.42
C LEU A 186 12.67 5.14 -12.15
N ASN A 187 13.56 4.86 -13.10
CA ASN A 187 14.98 5.14 -12.96
C ASN A 187 15.27 6.65 -12.78
N ILE A 188 14.55 7.50 -13.52
CA ILE A 188 14.64 8.97 -13.39
C ILE A 188 14.10 9.44 -12.03
N GLU A 189 13.04 8.82 -11.52
CA GLU A 189 12.50 9.16 -10.20
C GLU A 189 13.48 8.77 -9.09
N TYR A 190 14.06 7.57 -9.16
CA TYR A 190 15.05 7.13 -8.20
C TYR A 190 16.32 7.99 -8.22
N SER A 191 16.80 8.41 -9.39
CA SER A 191 18.00 9.28 -9.47
C SER A 191 17.77 10.66 -8.82
N LYS A 192 16.55 11.21 -8.95
CA LYS A 192 16.15 12.44 -8.24
C LYS A 192 16.13 12.22 -6.73
N VAL A 193 15.65 11.07 -6.26
CA VAL A 193 15.64 10.74 -4.83
C VAL A 193 17.05 10.49 -4.30
N GLU A 194 17.90 9.80 -5.03
CA GLU A 194 19.33 9.58 -4.69
C GLU A 194 20.05 10.90 -4.47
N THR A 195 19.82 11.88 -5.34
CA THR A 195 20.38 13.24 -5.17
C THR A 195 19.91 13.89 -3.86
N LYS A 196 18.63 13.71 -3.47
CA LYS A 196 18.12 14.23 -2.19
C LYS A 196 18.72 13.47 -1.00
N ILE A 197 18.88 12.16 -1.11
CA ILE A 197 19.53 11.31 -0.10
C ILE A 197 20.98 11.76 0.11
N GLN A 198 21.72 12.07 -0.96
CA GLN A 198 23.06 12.65 -0.84
C GLN A 198 23.05 13.96 -0.04
N GLY A 199 22.07 14.84 -0.29
CA GLY A 199 21.87 16.05 0.53
C GLY A 199 21.57 15.75 2.01
N HIS A 200 20.88 14.64 2.32
CA HIS A 200 20.70 14.18 3.70
C HIS A 200 21.98 13.59 4.29
N MET A 201 22.80 12.90 3.50
CA MET A 201 24.11 12.40 3.93
C MET A 201 25.07 13.54 4.28
N GLU A 202 25.11 14.61 3.48
CA GLU A 202 25.91 15.80 3.79
C GLU A 202 25.47 16.49 5.10
N LYS A 203 24.16 16.59 5.35
CA LYS A 203 23.63 17.10 6.62
C LYS A 203 24.03 16.20 7.79
N GLY A 204 24.01 14.88 7.59
CA GLY A 204 24.47 13.90 8.55
C GLY A 204 25.96 14.06 8.88
N ALA A 205 26.81 14.20 7.86
CA ALA A 205 28.25 14.43 8.01
C ALA A 205 28.58 15.73 8.77
N LYS A 206 27.78 16.79 8.58
CA LYS A 206 27.91 18.03 9.37
C LYS A 206 27.51 17.86 10.83
N LYS A 207 26.59 16.93 11.13
CA LYS A 207 26.03 16.69 12.47
C LYS A 207 26.82 15.67 13.29
N TYR A 208 27.33 14.63 12.66
CA TYR A 208 28.03 13.51 13.31
C TYR A 208 29.46 13.40 12.76
N LYS A 209 30.46 13.40 13.64
CA LYS A 209 31.89 13.38 13.25
C LYS A 209 32.32 12.06 12.62
N ASP A 210 31.69 10.97 13.04
CA ASP A 210 31.92 9.59 12.64
C ASP A 210 30.97 9.14 11.50
N PHE A 211 30.19 10.06 10.92
CA PHE A 211 29.15 9.73 9.94
C PHE A 211 29.70 8.96 8.75
N ALA A 212 30.77 9.46 8.13
CA ALA A 212 31.34 8.88 6.92
C ALA A 212 31.78 7.42 7.14
N GLY A 213 32.49 7.14 8.22
CA GLY A 213 32.93 5.78 8.54
C GLY A 213 31.77 4.85 8.93
N THR A 214 30.69 5.39 9.50
CA THR A 214 29.52 4.59 9.90
C THR A 214 28.62 4.24 8.72
N VAL A 215 28.54 5.10 7.70
CA VAL A 215 27.62 4.94 6.56
C VAL A 215 28.32 4.35 5.33
N GLN A 216 29.66 4.29 5.31
CA GLN A 216 30.43 3.79 4.17
C GLN A 216 30.02 2.38 3.72
N ASP A 217 29.76 1.48 4.67
CA ASP A 217 29.38 0.09 4.39
C ASP A 217 27.85 -0.12 4.36
N LEU A 218 27.07 0.96 4.42
CA LEU A 218 25.61 0.87 4.44
C LEU A 218 25.07 0.57 3.04
N SER A 219 24.65 -0.68 2.81
CA SER A 219 23.94 -1.08 1.60
C SER A 219 22.43 -1.03 1.81
N LEU A 220 21.73 -0.19 1.05
CA LEU A 220 20.27 -0.08 1.08
C LEU A 220 19.69 -0.31 -0.31
N LYS A 221 18.59 -1.05 -0.39
CA LYS A 221 17.86 -1.22 -1.64
C LYS A 221 17.30 0.11 -2.13
N ARG A 222 17.37 0.31 -3.44
CA ARG A 222 16.93 1.54 -4.11
C ARG A 222 15.47 1.89 -3.84
N SER A 223 14.63 0.86 -3.73
CA SER A 223 13.19 0.97 -3.42
C SER A 223 12.88 1.42 -2.00
N LEU A 224 13.87 1.58 -1.10
CA LEU A 224 13.70 2.16 0.24
C LEU A 224 14.03 3.66 0.30
N LEU A 225 14.73 4.17 -0.72
CA LEU A 225 15.22 5.54 -0.72
C LEU A 225 14.09 6.58 -0.70
N PRO A 226 12.97 6.40 -1.44
CA PRO A 226 11.84 7.35 -1.38
C PRO A 226 11.27 7.47 0.05
N GLU A 227 11.06 6.34 0.72
CA GLU A 227 10.48 6.28 2.06
C GLU A 227 11.42 6.92 3.09
N ILE A 228 12.73 6.71 2.96
CA ILE A 228 13.73 7.35 3.83
C ILE A 228 13.74 8.87 3.59
N ASN A 229 13.69 9.30 2.33
CA ASN A 229 13.68 10.72 1.98
C ASN A 229 12.46 11.46 2.55
N ASP A 230 11.31 10.80 2.65
CA ASP A 230 10.07 11.39 3.18
C ASP A 230 10.11 11.59 4.70
N LEU A 231 11.08 10.99 5.40
CA LEU A 231 11.25 11.17 6.84
C LEU A 231 11.84 12.55 7.15
N LYS A 232 11.23 13.24 8.12
CA LYS A 232 11.73 14.54 8.62
C LYS A 232 13.14 14.48 9.18
N ASN A 233 13.59 13.31 9.63
CA ASN A 233 14.90 13.05 10.21
C ASN A 233 15.72 12.04 9.39
N ALA A 234 15.60 12.07 8.06
CA ALA A 234 16.30 11.16 7.14
C ALA A 234 17.81 11.01 7.45
N SER A 235 18.55 12.11 7.66
CA SER A 235 19.98 12.07 8.03
C SER A 235 20.29 11.26 9.29
N ASP A 236 19.43 11.36 10.31
CA ASP A 236 19.63 10.66 11.57
C ASP A 236 19.26 9.18 11.44
N VAL A 237 18.26 8.88 10.61
CA VAL A 237 17.85 7.51 10.27
C VAL A 237 18.96 6.82 9.49
N ILE A 238 19.56 7.48 8.49
CA ILE A 238 20.70 6.95 7.73
C ILE A 238 21.88 6.65 8.66
N TYR A 239 22.22 7.58 9.57
CA TYR A 239 23.28 7.34 10.56
C TYR A 239 22.96 6.14 11.48
N TYR A 240 21.70 6.04 11.94
CA TYR A 240 21.27 4.90 12.75
C TYR A 240 21.38 3.58 11.99
N LEU A 241 20.99 3.54 10.72
CA LEU A 241 21.08 2.34 9.88
C LEU A 241 22.55 1.94 9.62
N GLY A 242 23.44 2.91 9.38
CA GLY A 242 24.88 2.61 9.26
C GLY A 242 25.46 2.03 10.55
N LYS A 243 25.00 2.50 11.71
CA LYS A 243 25.46 1.99 13.01
C LYS A 243 24.90 0.62 13.36
N ASN A 244 23.75 0.26 12.77
CA ASN A 244 23.04 -1.00 13.01
C ASN A 244 22.80 -1.69 11.65
N SER A 245 23.87 -2.25 11.07
CA SER A 245 23.83 -2.90 9.76
C SER A 245 22.85 -4.06 9.72
N ASP A 246 22.70 -4.79 10.83
CA ASP A 246 21.70 -5.84 11.01
C ASP A 246 20.27 -5.34 10.78
N VAL A 247 19.95 -4.12 11.22
CA VAL A 247 18.64 -3.51 10.99
C VAL A 247 18.47 -3.08 9.54
N ALA A 248 19.54 -2.63 8.88
CA ALA A 248 19.53 -2.29 7.45
C ALA A 248 19.31 -3.54 6.58
N ASP A 249 19.98 -4.65 6.91
CA ASP A 249 19.82 -5.94 6.22
C ASP A 249 18.39 -6.46 6.35
N ASN A 250 17.82 -6.45 7.56
CA ASN A 250 16.42 -6.79 7.77
C ASN A 250 15.47 -5.94 6.91
N LEU A 251 15.76 -4.64 6.74
CA LEU A 251 14.96 -3.75 5.92
C LEU A 251 15.04 -4.13 4.44
N ASN A 252 16.24 -4.46 3.97
CA ASN A 252 16.48 -4.96 2.62
C ASN A 252 15.75 -6.29 2.36
N ASP A 253 15.71 -7.18 3.33
CA ASP A 253 15.03 -8.48 3.26
C ASP A 253 13.51 -8.32 3.20
N TYR A 254 12.94 -7.42 4.00
CA TYR A 254 11.51 -7.12 3.94
C TYR A 254 11.10 -6.63 2.56
N VAL A 255 11.91 -5.77 1.94
CA VAL A 255 11.60 -5.27 0.59
C VAL A 255 11.85 -6.33 -0.48
N ALA A 256 12.86 -7.19 -0.33
CA ALA A 256 13.03 -8.37 -1.20
C ALA A 256 11.79 -9.26 -1.21
N SER A 257 11.22 -9.45 -0.02
CA SER A 257 10.10 -10.35 0.21
C SER A 257 8.73 -9.71 -0.06
N ASN A 258 8.70 -8.53 -0.71
CA ASN A 258 7.49 -7.73 -0.93
C ASN A 258 6.70 -7.37 0.34
N GLN A 259 7.36 -7.35 1.51
CA GLN A 259 6.78 -6.99 2.80
C GLN A 259 6.94 -5.49 3.11
N THR A 260 6.60 -4.64 2.15
CA THR A 260 6.78 -3.18 2.19
C THR A 260 6.13 -2.52 3.41
N ILE A 261 4.96 -3.01 3.85
CA ILE A 261 4.27 -2.51 5.05
C ILE A 261 5.11 -2.72 6.32
N LYS A 262 5.79 -3.88 6.44
CA LYS A 262 6.65 -4.16 7.60
C LYS A 262 7.91 -3.30 7.56
N ALA A 263 8.50 -3.12 6.37
CA ALA A 263 9.63 -2.22 6.16
C ALA A 263 9.27 -0.78 6.57
N GLY A 264 8.12 -0.26 6.11
CA GLY A 264 7.64 1.07 6.48
C GLY A 264 7.39 1.23 7.98
N LYS A 265 6.77 0.23 8.63
CA LYS A 265 6.57 0.24 10.09
C LYS A 265 7.90 0.25 10.86
N LEU A 266 8.88 -0.54 10.42
CA LEU A 266 10.21 -0.56 11.01
C LEU A 266 10.90 0.80 10.86
N LEU A 267 10.85 1.37 9.66
CA LEU A 267 11.43 2.67 9.36
C LEU A 267 10.79 3.80 10.19
N GLN A 268 9.47 3.77 10.34
CA GLN A 268 8.74 4.71 11.20
C GLN A 268 9.08 4.54 12.68
N LYS A 269 9.27 3.30 13.14
CA LYS A 269 9.71 2.99 14.51
C LYS A 269 11.12 3.55 14.77
N ILE A 270 12.05 3.36 13.83
CA ILE A 270 13.40 3.93 13.89
C ILE A 270 13.34 5.45 13.94
N SER A 271 12.64 6.07 12.97
CA SER A 271 12.46 7.53 12.90
C SER A 271 11.89 8.10 14.21
N SER A 272 10.92 7.42 14.81
CA SER A 272 10.28 7.86 16.05
C SER A 272 11.17 7.66 17.27
N SER A 273 11.94 6.58 17.32
CA SER A 273 12.88 6.28 18.42
C SER A 273 14.04 7.28 18.50
N ILE A 274 14.42 7.86 17.37
CA ILE A 274 15.51 8.83 17.28
C ILE A 274 15.12 10.22 17.83
N LYS A 275 13.81 10.54 17.94
CA LYS A 275 13.36 11.82 18.50
C LYS A 275 13.85 11.93 19.95
N GLY A 276 14.83 12.81 20.15
CA GLY A 276 15.56 12.94 21.41
C GLY A 276 14.66 13.10 22.62
N LYS A 277 15.12 12.56 23.77
CA LYS A 277 14.48 12.75 25.08
C LYS A 277 14.19 14.24 25.27
N LYS A 278 12.92 14.60 25.44
CA LYS A 278 12.54 15.97 25.80
C LYS A 278 13.19 16.26 27.16
N PHE A 279 14.15 17.20 27.18
CA PHE A 279 14.70 17.70 28.42
C PHE A 279 13.60 18.47 29.15
N THR A 280 12.97 17.86 30.16
CA THR A 280 11.97 18.56 30.98
C THR A 280 12.72 19.62 31.78
N ARG A 281 12.44 20.90 31.52
CA ARG A 281 13.00 21.98 32.32
C ARG A 281 12.49 21.78 33.76
N PRO A 282 13.39 21.70 34.77
CA PRO A 282 12.96 21.52 36.15
C PRO A 282 12.00 22.65 36.57
N PRO A 283 11.13 22.41 37.57
CA PRO A 283 10.22 23.43 38.06
C PRO A 283 11.00 24.70 38.45
N LYS A 284 10.40 25.87 38.19
CA LYS A 284 11.04 27.15 38.52
C LYS A 284 11.40 27.17 40.01
N PRO A 285 12.60 27.69 40.38
CA PRO A 285 12.99 27.83 41.78
C PRO A 285 11.91 28.56 42.59
N ILE A 286 11.62 28.05 43.79
CA ILE A 286 10.67 28.66 44.71
C ILE A 286 11.17 30.09 45.01
N ARG A 287 10.32 31.10 44.74
CA ARG A 287 10.68 32.49 45.02
C ARG A 287 10.68 32.68 46.55
N PRO A 288 11.73 33.28 47.13
CA PRO A 288 11.76 33.51 48.57
C PRO A 288 10.62 34.46 48.96
N ILE A 289 9.91 34.09 50.03
CA ILE A 289 8.87 34.93 50.62
C ILE A 289 9.56 36.16 51.20
N LYS A 290 9.36 37.33 50.57
CA LYS A 290 9.83 38.59 51.14
C LYS A 290 9.02 38.86 52.42
N PRO A 291 9.65 39.02 53.60
CA PRO A 291 8.91 39.40 54.80
C PRO A 291 8.27 40.77 54.56
N LYS A 292 6.94 40.83 54.72
CA LYS A 292 6.18 42.09 54.73
C LYS A 292 6.35 42.79 56.08
N GLY A 293 7.61 43.09 56.43
CA GLY A 293 7.97 43.87 57.60
C GLY A 293 8.05 45.34 57.21
N GLY A 294 6.92 46.04 57.28
CA GLY A 294 6.95 47.50 57.30
C GLY A 294 7.60 47.94 58.61
N GLY A 295 8.87 48.33 58.56
CA GLY A 295 9.57 48.91 59.71
C GLY A 295 8.78 50.13 60.21
N LEU A 296 8.46 50.14 61.50
CA LEU A 296 8.04 51.37 62.17
C LEU A 296 9.17 52.38 61.97
N LYS A 297 8.87 53.55 61.41
CA LYS A 297 9.84 54.66 61.35
C LYS A 297 10.32 54.96 62.77
N ASP A 298 11.62 55.09 62.94
CA ASP A 298 12.21 55.54 64.20
C ASP A 298 11.54 56.83 64.67
N MET A 299 11.26 56.90 65.97
CA MET A 299 10.44 57.96 66.57
C MET A 299 11.03 59.36 66.35
N GLU A 300 12.33 59.46 66.08
CA GLU A 300 13.04 60.70 65.77
C GLU A 300 12.89 61.17 64.31
N ALA A 301 12.55 60.26 63.39
CA ALA A 301 12.36 60.55 61.97
C ALA A 301 10.89 60.84 61.58
N MET A 302 10.00 60.95 62.58
CA MET A 302 8.56 61.12 62.38
C MET A 302 8.16 62.58 62.52
N SER A 303 7.30 63.08 61.62
CA SER A 303 6.75 64.44 61.73
C SER A 303 5.95 64.59 63.03
N ASN A 304 5.93 65.81 63.59
CA ASN A 304 5.20 66.10 64.82
C ASN A 304 3.69 65.73 64.71
N ALA A 305 3.12 65.84 63.51
CA ALA A 305 1.74 65.43 63.22
C ALA A 305 1.55 63.90 63.24
N GLU A 306 2.54 63.16 62.76
CA GLU A 306 2.54 61.69 62.75
C GLU A 306 2.80 61.13 64.16
N TYR A 307 3.68 61.76 64.94
CA TYR A 307 3.94 61.41 66.34
C TYR A 307 2.68 61.51 67.20
N ARG A 308 1.91 62.60 67.05
CA ARG A 308 0.64 62.78 67.77
C ARG A 308 -0.38 61.70 67.42
N LYS A 309 -0.49 61.31 66.15
CA LYS A 309 -1.38 60.23 65.70
C LYS A 309 -0.96 58.89 66.29
N MET A 310 0.32 58.59 66.30
CA MET A 310 0.86 57.36 66.90
C MET A 310 0.61 57.32 68.42
N ARG A 311 0.87 58.41 69.15
CA ARG A 311 0.62 58.50 70.60
C ARG A 311 -0.86 58.41 70.94
N HIS A 312 -1.73 59.04 70.16
CA HIS A 312 -3.18 58.91 70.34
C HIS A 312 -3.67 57.48 70.08
N LYS A 313 -3.10 56.79 69.09
CA LYS A 313 -3.38 55.37 68.82
C LYS A 313 -2.92 54.46 69.96
N GLN A 314 -1.75 54.73 70.54
CA GLN A 314 -1.24 54.02 71.73
C GLN A 314 -2.09 54.29 72.98
N ALA A 315 -2.58 55.52 73.18
CA ALA A 315 -3.45 55.87 74.30
C ALA A 315 -4.83 55.18 74.21
N LYS A 316 -5.37 55.03 72.99
CA LYS A 316 -6.61 54.27 72.76
C LYS A 316 -6.47 52.78 73.09
N THR A 317 -5.32 52.19 72.81
CA THR A 317 -5.04 50.77 73.13
C THR A 317 -4.74 50.52 74.61
N LYS A 318 -4.53 51.56 75.43
CA LYS A 318 -4.15 51.44 76.85
C LYS A 318 -5.24 51.88 77.84
N ARG A 319 -6.49 52.08 77.38
CA ARG A 319 -7.66 52.17 78.29
C ARG A 319 -8.02 50.75 78.72
N TRP A 320 -7.75 50.42 79.98
CA TRP A 320 -8.34 49.29 80.69
C TRP A 320 -9.55 49.81 81.47
#